data_AF-A0A2D5RPV4-F1
#
_entry.id   AF-A0A2D5RPV4-F1
#
_cell.length_a   1.000
_cell.length_b   1.000
_cell.length_c   1.000
_cell.angle_alpha   90.00
_cell.angle_beta   90.00
_cell.angle_gamma   90.00
#
_symmetry.space_group_name_H-M   'P 1'
#
loop_
_entity.id
_entity.type
_entity.pdbx_description
1 polymer ?
#
loop_
_entity_poly.entity_id
_entity_poly.type
_entity_poly.pdbx_seq_one_letter_code
_entity_poly.pdbx_strand_id
1 'polypeptide(L)'
;MTTKLNGTFQITGWDESPYLEDDDGTKQSHAKITQTYSGEIQGSSQLQYLMSYQTGGSALFVGFETVSGSVNGKSGSFVIQHNGKFEAGVATSNFEIVPNSGKSGLSGISGKGFFKSGKNGQADYEFIVNA
;
A
#
# COMPACT_ATOMS: atom_id res chain seq x y z
N MET A 1 4.85 -13.02 -18.46
CA MET A 1 5.79 -13.85 -17.65
C MET A 1 5.60 -13.51 -16.19
N THR A 2 5.88 -14.41 -15.25
CA THR A 2 5.80 -14.12 -13.81
C THR A 2 7.15 -13.61 -13.30
N THR A 3 7.17 -12.44 -12.66
CA THR A 3 8.38 -11.82 -12.12
C THR A 3 8.17 -11.51 -10.64
N LYS A 4 9.17 -11.82 -9.82
CA LYS A 4 9.23 -11.38 -8.42
C LYS A 4 9.99 -10.07 -8.36
N LEU A 5 9.36 -9.05 -7.78
CA LEU A 5 9.92 -7.73 -7.54
C LEU A 5 10.11 -7.52 -6.04
N ASN A 6 11.19 -6.87 -5.66
CA ASN A 6 11.51 -6.47 -4.31
C ASN A 6 11.99 -5.02 -4.33
N GLY A 7 11.74 -4.30 -3.25
CA GLY A 7 12.21 -2.94 -3.13
C GLY A 7 11.64 -2.27 -1.90
N THR A 8 11.71 -0.94 -1.92
CA THR A 8 11.19 -0.12 -0.83
C THR A 8 10.26 0.96 -1.34
N PHE A 9 9.29 1.31 -0.50
CA PHE A 9 8.59 2.57 -0.61
C PHE A 9 8.87 3.44 0.61
N GLN A 10 8.77 4.75 0.41
CA GLN A 10 8.87 5.77 1.45
C GLN A 10 7.57 6.54 1.52
N ILE A 11 6.95 6.62 2.70
CA ILE A 11 5.83 7.53 2.96
C ILE A 11 6.35 8.96 2.91
N THR A 12 5.71 9.79 2.09
CA THR A 12 6.04 11.21 1.90
C THR A 12 4.98 12.16 2.43
N GLY A 13 3.80 11.65 2.76
CA GLY A 13 2.69 12.42 3.31
C GLY A 13 1.68 11.50 3.99
N TRP A 14 1.14 11.96 5.11
CA TRP A 14 0.13 11.24 5.89
C TRP A 14 -0.87 12.25 6.45
N ASP A 15 -2.11 12.18 5.97
CA ASP A 15 -3.23 12.97 6.45
C ASP A 15 -4.35 12.03 6.90
N GLU A 16 -4.53 11.91 8.21
CA GLU A 16 -5.49 11.00 8.81
C GLU A 16 -6.50 11.76 9.64
N SER A 17 -7.78 11.46 9.41
CA SER A 17 -8.90 12.07 10.12
C SER A 17 -9.80 10.97 10.70
N PRO A 18 -10.07 10.96 12.02
CA PRO A 18 -11.07 10.07 12.60
C PRO A 18 -12.48 10.46 12.12
N TYR A 19 -13.35 9.46 11.96
CA TYR A 19 -14.78 9.66 11.69
C TYR A 19 -15.69 8.98 12.72
N LEU A 20 -15.11 8.14 13.58
CA LEU A 20 -15.76 7.55 14.75
C LEU A 20 -14.71 7.44 15.86
N GLU A 21 -15.03 7.90 17.06
CA GLU A 21 -14.19 7.79 18.26
C GLU A 21 -15.09 7.41 19.43
N ASP A 22 -14.65 6.43 20.21
CA ASP A 22 -15.37 5.92 21.37
C ASP A 22 -14.60 6.26 22.67
N ASP A 23 -15.31 6.34 23.80
CA ASP A 23 -14.74 6.70 25.10
C ASP A 23 -13.68 5.70 25.62
N ASP A 24 -13.69 4.47 25.10
CA ASP A 24 -12.75 3.40 25.44
C ASP A 24 -11.41 3.50 24.68
N GLY A 25 -11.26 4.53 23.84
CA GLY A 25 -10.06 4.80 23.05
C GLY A 25 -9.99 4.04 21.73
N THR A 26 -11.02 3.26 21.37
CA THR A 26 -11.16 2.74 20.01
C THR A 26 -11.59 3.85 19.05
N LYS A 27 -11.18 3.73 17.78
CA LYS A 27 -11.56 4.70 16.75
C LYS A 27 -11.54 4.10 15.35
N GLN A 28 -12.24 4.75 14.43
CA GLN A 28 -12.13 4.50 13.01
C GLN A 28 -11.74 5.79 12.29
N SER A 29 -10.80 5.68 11.36
CA SER A 29 -10.27 6.83 10.63
C SER A 29 -10.16 6.57 9.15
N HIS A 30 -10.06 7.67 8.41
CA HIS A 30 -9.71 7.69 7.01
C HIS A 30 -8.35 8.36 6.84
N ALA A 31 -7.41 7.67 6.20
CA ALA A 31 -6.05 8.16 5.97
C ALA A 31 -5.76 8.32 4.49
N LYS A 32 -5.26 9.49 4.08
CA LYS A 32 -4.73 9.79 2.75
C LYS A 32 -3.20 9.82 2.83
N ILE A 33 -2.56 9.00 2.01
CA ILE A 33 -1.13 8.73 2.10
C ILE A 33 -0.51 8.93 0.72
N THR A 34 0.65 9.58 0.67
CA THR A 34 1.49 9.63 -0.54
C THR A 34 2.77 8.85 -0.30
N GLN A 35 3.25 8.13 -1.31
CA GLN A 35 4.48 7.37 -1.23
C GLN A 35 5.34 7.52 -2.50
N THR A 36 6.63 7.22 -2.36
CA THR A 36 7.57 7.09 -3.48
C THR A 36 8.20 5.71 -3.49
N TYR A 37 8.28 5.09 -4.66
CA TYR A 37 8.88 3.77 -4.88
C TYR A 37 10.27 3.91 -5.50
N SER A 38 11.20 3.09 -5.02
CA SER A 38 12.54 2.96 -5.58
C SER A 38 12.93 1.49 -5.77
N GLY A 39 13.81 1.22 -6.75
CA GLY A 39 14.25 -0.14 -7.11
C GLY A 39 13.53 -0.68 -8.35
N GLU A 40 12.95 -1.88 -8.23
CA GLU A 40 12.31 -2.58 -9.36
C GLU A 40 10.97 -1.97 -9.78
N ILE A 41 10.29 -1.29 -8.85
CA ILE A 41 9.23 -0.32 -9.12
C ILE A 41 9.81 1.07 -8.88
N GLN A 42 9.68 1.96 -9.87
CA GLN A 42 10.09 3.35 -9.77
C GLN A 42 8.89 4.25 -10.03
N GLY A 43 8.57 5.15 -9.09
CA GLY A 43 7.43 6.04 -9.26
C GLY A 43 6.89 6.57 -7.94
N SER A 44 5.63 6.97 -7.96
CA SER A 44 4.91 7.45 -6.78
C SER A 44 3.53 6.83 -6.69
N SER A 45 2.92 6.96 -5.51
CA SER A 45 1.55 6.50 -5.31
C SER A 45 0.74 7.44 -4.42
N GLN A 46 -0.57 7.29 -4.57
CA GLN A 46 -1.58 7.88 -3.69
C GLN A 46 -2.48 6.78 -3.18
N LEU A 47 -2.67 6.75 -1.87
CA LEU A 47 -3.30 5.66 -1.15
C LEU A 47 -4.34 6.22 -0.19
N GLN A 48 -5.48 5.54 -0.10
CA GLN A 48 -6.52 5.86 0.87
C GLN A 48 -6.87 4.62 1.68
N TYR A 49 -6.76 4.71 3.00
CA TYR A 49 -7.13 3.66 3.94
C TYR A 49 -8.35 4.04 4.76
N LEU A 50 -9.17 3.03 5.06
CA LEU A 50 -10.02 3.00 6.23
C LEU A 50 -9.31 2.17 7.29
N MET A 51 -9.19 2.73 8.49
CA MET A 51 -8.47 2.12 9.61
C MET A 51 -9.42 1.94 10.78
N SER A 52 -9.34 0.78 11.44
CA SER A 52 -10.04 0.49 12.69
C SER A 52 -8.99 0.21 13.75
N TYR A 53 -8.95 1.04 14.78
CA TYR A 53 -8.05 0.92 15.93
C TYR A 53 -8.78 0.26 17.09
N GLN A 54 -8.16 -0.78 17.65
CA GLN A 54 -8.66 -1.48 18.83
C GLN A 54 -7.91 -1.05 20.09
N THR A 55 -8.46 -1.40 21.25
CA THR A 55 -7.79 -1.26 22.54
C THR A 55 -6.43 -1.94 22.53
N GLY A 56 -5.41 -1.32 23.14
CA GLY A 56 -4.04 -1.84 23.14
C GLY A 56 -3.20 -1.42 21.93
N GLY A 57 -3.72 -0.53 21.06
CA GLY A 57 -2.95 0.14 20.03
C GLY A 57 -2.72 -0.67 18.75
N SER A 58 -3.43 -1.79 18.58
CA SER A 58 -3.49 -2.50 17.30
C SER A 58 -4.47 -1.81 16.34
N ALA A 59 -4.28 -2.03 15.05
CA ALA A 59 -5.25 -1.61 14.05
C ALA A 59 -5.36 -2.61 12.89
N LEU A 60 -6.52 -2.66 12.25
CA LEU A 60 -6.71 -3.23 10.93
C LEU A 60 -6.94 -2.09 9.94
N PHE A 61 -6.44 -2.25 8.72
CA PHE A 61 -6.64 -1.27 7.66
C PHE A 61 -6.86 -1.93 6.30
N VAL A 62 -7.73 -1.31 5.51
CA VAL A 62 -8.06 -1.71 4.15
C VAL A 62 -8.13 -0.48 3.26
N GLY A 63 -7.86 -0.65 1.98
CA GLY A 63 -8.00 0.46 1.04
C GLY A 63 -7.32 0.22 -0.29
N PHE A 64 -7.24 1.28 -1.08
CA PHE A 64 -6.74 1.23 -2.44
C PHE A 64 -5.61 2.22 -2.66
N GLU A 65 -4.54 1.74 -3.30
CA GLU A 65 -3.37 2.51 -3.70
C GLU A 65 -3.32 2.61 -5.22
N THR A 66 -3.19 3.82 -5.76
CA THR A 66 -2.90 4.03 -7.18
C THR A 66 -1.41 4.27 -7.35
N VAL A 67 -0.72 3.32 -7.98
CA VAL A 67 0.72 3.41 -8.29
C VAL A 67 0.87 3.96 -9.70
N SER A 68 1.73 4.98 -9.87
CA SER A 68 2.10 5.55 -11.16
C SER A 68 3.62 5.52 -11.31
N GLY A 69 4.12 4.82 -12.33
CA GLY A 69 5.54 4.57 -12.43
C GLY A 69 5.94 3.61 -13.55
N SER A 70 7.12 3.02 -13.39
CA SER A 70 7.68 2.01 -14.28
C SER A 70 7.91 0.71 -13.55
N VAL A 71 7.53 -0.39 -14.19
CA VAL A 71 7.78 -1.76 -13.73
C VAL A 71 8.46 -2.50 -14.89
N ASN A 72 9.65 -3.05 -14.66
CA ASN A 72 10.44 -3.73 -15.70
C ASN A 72 10.58 -2.91 -17.00
N GLY A 73 10.79 -1.59 -16.87
CA GLY A 73 10.93 -0.67 -18.00
C GLY A 73 9.62 -0.29 -18.72
N LYS A 74 8.47 -0.84 -18.32
CA LYS A 74 7.15 -0.46 -18.85
C LYS A 74 6.53 0.62 -17.96
N SER A 75 6.24 1.78 -18.55
CA SER A 75 5.59 2.88 -17.84
C SER A 75 4.07 2.81 -17.91
N GLY A 76 3.42 3.10 -16.78
CA GLY A 76 1.97 3.13 -16.68
C GLY A 76 1.49 3.37 -15.25
N SER A 77 0.26 2.96 -14.97
CA SER A 77 -0.29 2.97 -13.62
C SER A 77 -1.20 1.77 -13.41
N PHE A 78 -1.43 1.42 -12.16
CA PHE A 78 -2.34 0.35 -11.73
C PHE A 78 -2.83 0.62 -10.31
N VAL A 79 -3.87 -0.09 -9.90
CA VAL A 79 -4.44 0.02 -8.54
C VAL A 79 -4.17 -1.25 -7.77
N ILE A 80 -3.77 -1.11 -6.51
CA ILE A 80 -3.56 -2.19 -5.55
C ILE A 80 -4.65 -2.11 -4.47
N GLN A 81 -5.21 -3.25 -4.09
CA GLN A 81 -6.07 -3.40 -2.92
C GLN A 81 -5.25 -3.95 -1.75
N HIS A 82 -5.38 -3.33 -0.58
CA HIS A 82 -4.68 -3.72 0.64
C HIS A 82 -5.62 -4.36 1.66
N ASN A 83 -5.08 -5.35 2.36
CA ASN A 83 -5.62 -5.88 3.60
C ASN A 83 -4.45 -6.01 4.59
N GLY A 84 -4.44 -5.11 5.58
CA GLY A 84 -3.31 -4.97 6.48
C GLY A 84 -3.68 -4.80 7.95
N LYS A 85 -2.63 -4.88 8.76
CA LYS A 85 -2.70 -4.78 10.21
C LYS A 85 -1.49 -4.04 10.76
N PHE A 86 -1.69 -3.40 11.90
CA PHE A 86 -0.66 -2.80 12.72
C PHE A 86 -0.69 -3.47 14.09
N GLU A 87 0.42 -4.12 14.46
CA GLU A 87 0.60 -4.69 15.80
C GLU A 87 2.06 -4.54 16.23
N ALA A 88 2.32 -4.39 17.54
CA ALA A 88 3.67 -4.31 18.10
C ALA A 88 4.60 -3.30 17.39
N GLY A 89 4.04 -2.17 16.93
CA GLY A 89 4.81 -1.11 16.25
C GLY A 89 5.13 -1.38 14.78
N VAL A 90 4.56 -2.43 14.17
CA VAL A 90 4.84 -2.83 12.78
C VAL A 90 3.55 -2.90 11.98
N ALA A 91 3.51 -2.19 10.86
CA ALA A 91 2.47 -2.31 9.84
C ALA A 91 2.85 -3.38 8.82
N THR A 92 1.90 -4.25 8.49
CA THR A 92 2.03 -5.24 7.41
C THR A 92 0.76 -5.25 6.57
N SER A 93 0.89 -5.55 5.28
CA SER A 93 -0.27 -5.75 4.40
C SER A 93 0.01 -6.89 3.44
N ASN A 94 -0.98 -7.74 3.25
CA ASN A 94 -1.09 -8.48 1.99
C ASN A 94 -1.85 -7.59 1.01
N PHE A 95 -1.48 -7.65 -0.27
CA PHE A 95 -2.11 -6.83 -1.28
C PHE A 95 -2.14 -7.50 -2.64
N GLU A 96 -3.06 -7.04 -3.49
CA GLU A 96 -3.24 -7.56 -4.85
C GLU A 96 -3.57 -6.45 -5.84
N ILE A 97 -3.14 -6.62 -7.09
CA ILE A 97 -3.51 -5.69 -8.17
C ILE A 97 -5.00 -5.88 -8.46
N VAL A 98 -5.74 -4.77 -8.41
CA VAL A 98 -7.15 -4.76 -8.80
C VAL A 98 -7.27 -5.17 -10.27
N PRO A 99 -8.06 -6.21 -10.60
CA PRO A 99 -8.19 -6.69 -11.97
C PRO A 99 -8.53 -5.58 -12.96
N ASN A 100 -7.87 -5.59 -14.12
CA ASN A 100 -8.06 -4.62 -15.20
C ASN A 100 -7.80 -3.14 -14.83
N SER A 101 -7.10 -2.86 -13.73
CA SER A 101 -6.75 -1.48 -13.33
C SER A 101 -5.53 -0.91 -14.07
N GLY A 102 -4.72 -1.78 -14.67
CA GLY A 102 -3.50 -1.42 -15.40
C GLY A 102 -3.76 -0.51 -16.61
N LYS A 103 -2.91 0.50 -16.80
CA LYS A 103 -2.99 1.48 -17.89
C LYS A 103 -1.68 1.58 -18.67
N SER A 104 -1.77 2.04 -19.91
CA SER A 104 -0.61 2.27 -20.80
C SER A 104 0.27 1.01 -20.93
N GLY A 105 1.58 1.11 -20.69
CA GLY A 105 2.51 -0.03 -20.77
C GLY A 105 2.25 -1.11 -19.71
N LEU A 106 1.40 -0.84 -18.71
CA LEU A 106 1.02 -1.78 -17.67
C LEU A 106 -0.41 -2.32 -17.85
N SER A 107 -0.99 -2.16 -19.04
CA SER A 107 -2.29 -2.77 -19.35
C SER A 107 -2.21 -4.30 -19.21
N GLY A 108 -3.19 -4.89 -18.53
CA GLY A 108 -3.23 -6.34 -18.28
C GLY A 108 -2.32 -6.84 -17.15
N ILE A 109 -1.62 -5.93 -16.43
CA ILE A 109 -0.84 -6.31 -15.26
C ILE A 109 -1.74 -6.95 -14.19
N SER A 110 -1.25 -8.02 -13.58
CA SER A 110 -1.86 -8.67 -12.42
C SER A 110 -0.78 -9.07 -11.44
N GLY A 111 -1.13 -9.32 -10.18
CA GLY A 111 -0.13 -9.70 -9.20
C GLY A 111 -0.63 -9.59 -7.77
N LYS A 112 0.20 -10.08 -6.85
CA LYS A 112 -0.01 -10.00 -5.41
C LYS A 112 1.31 -9.90 -4.69
N GLY A 113 1.28 -9.32 -3.50
CA GLY A 113 2.48 -9.10 -2.72
C GLY A 113 2.17 -8.85 -1.25
N PHE A 114 3.22 -8.49 -0.55
CA PHE A 114 3.15 -8.09 0.84
C PHE A 114 4.20 -7.02 1.13
N PHE A 115 3.91 -6.15 2.11
CA PHE A 115 4.91 -5.25 2.68
C PHE A 115 5.02 -5.40 4.18
N LYS A 116 6.19 -5.03 4.71
CA LYS A 116 6.43 -4.83 6.14
C LYS A 116 7.10 -3.48 6.37
N SER A 117 6.54 -2.69 7.29
CA SER A 117 7.11 -1.39 7.65
C SER A 117 8.46 -1.55 8.35
N GLY A 118 9.41 -0.72 7.96
CA GLY A 118 10.67 -0.49 8.65
C GLY A 118 10.57 0.72 9.57
N LYS A 119 11.60 1.57 9.55
CA LYS A 119 11.69 2.79 10.37
C LYS A 119 11.45 4.03 9.49
N ASN A 120 11.11 5.15 10.13
CA ASN A 120 11.04 6.47 9.49
C ASN A 120 10.13 6.54 8.24
N GLY A 121 9.02 5.79 8.24
CA GLY A 121 8.07 5.77 7.13
C GLY A 121 8.50 4.95 5.90
N GLN A 122 9.62 4.22 5.99
CA GLN A 122 10.05 3.28 4.96
C GLN A 122 9.40 1.90 5.18
N ALA A 123 9.16 1.16 4.10
CA ALA A 123 8.77 -0.24 4.14
C ALA A 123 9.42 -1.04 3.02
N ASP A 124 9.69 -2.32 3.30
CA ASP A 124 10.14 -3.29 2.30
C ASP A 124 8.91 -4.01 1.73
N TYR A 125 8.92 -4.29 0.43
CA TYR A 125 7.88 -5.08 -0.23
C TYR A 125 8.45 -6.26 -1.02
N GLU A 126 7.64 -7.30 -1.14
CA GLU A 126 7.78 -8.38 -2.11
C GLU A 126 6.51 -8.45 -2.96
N PHE A 127 6.67 -8.46 -4.29
CA PHE A 127 5.55 -8.37 -5.23
C PHE A 127 5.75 -9.34 -6.39
N ILE A 128 4.85 -10.31 -6.54
CA ILE A 128 4.81 -11.21 -7.69
C ILE A 128 3.85 -10.63 -8.73
N VAL A 129 4.37 -10.24 -9.89
CA VAL A 129 3.60 -9.64 -10.99
C VAL A 129 3.61 -10.51 -12.24
N ASN A 130 2.52 -10.45 -12.99
CA ASN A 130 2.39 -10.97 -14.34
C ASN A 130 2.11 -9.78 -15.27
N ALA A 131 3.01 -9.56 -16.22
CA ALA A 131 2.96 -8.48 -17.21
C ALA A 131 3.49 -8.94 -18.58
#